data_AF-A0A0S1X974-F1
#
_entry.id   AF-A0A0S1X974-F1
#
_cell.length_a   1.000
_cell.length_b   1.000
_cell.length_c   1.000
_cell.angle_alpha   90.00
_cell.angle_beta   90.00
_cell.angle_gamma   90.00
#
_symmetry.space_group_name_H-M   'P 1'
#
loop_
_entity.id
_entity.type
_entity.pdbx_description
1 polymer ?
#
loop_
_entity_poly.entity_id
_entity_poly.type
_entity_poly.pdbx_seq_one_letter_code
_entity_poly.pdbx_strand_id
1 'polypeptide(L)'
;MKNKVMLTLVIGFIVVIGVLVNPKFKELSEEIYPSPPQVMQIGIYLGNTNITGDIILRDSFVPSCAVAFTYSFDSETHELDIYLLDHHLTNLLTNTSPEISCKEGKIAVGTLAVDFSSEVRYLTVTIWNGKSSQNTAYFEAIGIWNFQDGKLQAKIEPPQQQNYKLVSIDELRNITVKYGLYQIKRI
;
A
#
# COMPACT_ATOMS: atom_id res chain seq x y z
N MET A 1 12.92 40.61 45.37
CA MET A 1 13.06 40.58 43.90
C MET A 1 13.01 39.16 43.30
N LYS A 2 13.64 38.13 43.89
CA LYS A 2 13.66 36.75 43.36
C LYS A 2 12.27 36.11 43.10
N ASN A 3 11.28 36.29 43.98
CA ASN A 3 9.95 35.68 43.80
C ASN A 3 9.12 36.28 42.66
N LYS A 4 9.31 37.56 42.31
CA LYS A 4 8.56 38.19 41.21
C LYS A 4 9.02 37.68 39.85
N VAL A 5 10.34 37.47 39.68
CA VAL A 5 10.92 36.94 38.42
C VAL A 5 10.53 35.47 38.21
N MET A 6 10.53 34.67 39.28
CA MET A 6 10.11 33.27 39.23
C MET A 6 8.62 33.14 38.87
N LEU A 7 7.76 34.01 39.39
CA LEU A 7 6.33 34.01 39.08
C LEU A 7 6.07 34.36 37.60
N THR A 8 6.78 35.35 37.04
CA THR A 8 6.63 35.71 35.63
C THR A 8 7.09 34.59 34.68
N LEU A 9 8.16 33.88 35.03
CA LEU A 9 8.65 32.72 34.26
C LEU A 9 7.65 31.56 34.29
N VAL A 10 7.07 31.26 35.45
CA VAL A 10 6.06 30.19 35.58
C VAL A 10 4.79 30.53 34.81
N ILE A 11 4.32 31.78 34.88
CA ILE A 11 3.15 32.22 34.10
C ILE A 11 3.45 32.16 32.60
N GLY A 12 4.64 32.60 32.16
CA GLY A 12 5.06 32.48 30.77
C GLY A 12 5.09 31.03 30.28
N PHE A 13 5.60 30.11 31.09
CA PHE A 13 5.67 28.69 30.75
C PHE A 13 4.27 28.04 30.67
N ILE A 14 3.37 28.41 31.59
CA ILE A 14 1.96 27.93 31.57
C ILE A 14 1.23 28.45 30.33
N VAL A 15 1.48 29.69 29.91
CA VAL A 15 0.89 30.25 28.69
C VAL A 15 1.40 29.53 27.44
N VAL A 16 2.69 29.23 27.35
CA VAL A 16 3.26 28.47 26.22
C VAL A 16 2.68 27.06 26.15
N ILE A 17 2.58 26.36 27.29
CA ILE A 17 1.94 25.04 27.34
C ILE A 17 0.47 25.17 26.93
N GLY A 18 -0.27 26.13 27.48
CA GLY A 18 -1.69 26.34 27.17
C GLY A 18 -1.96 26.62 25.69
N VAL A 19 -1.04 27.29 24.99
CA VAL A 19 -1.11 27.49 23.53
C VAL A 19 -0.82 26.18 22.77
N LEU A 20 0.13 25.37 23.23
CA LEU A 20 0.48 24.08 22.62
C LEU A 20 -0.60 23.00 22.78
N VAL A 21 -1.35 22.99 23.90
CA VAL A 21 -2.47 22.04 24.11
C VAL A 21 -3.81 22.53 23.56
N ASN A 22 -3.86 23.73 22.97
CA ASN A 22 -5.09 24.29 22.44
C ASN A 22 -5.48 23.57 21.13
N PRO A 23 -6.70 23.02 20.99
CA PRO A 23 -7.12 22.28 19.80
C PRO A 23 -6.95 23.06 18.47
N LYS A 24 -7.03 24.39 18.51
CA LYS A 24 -6.76 25.25 17.35
C LYS A 24 -5.32 25.18 16.85
N PHE A 25 -4.36 24.91 17.74
CA PHE A 25 -2.96 24.73 17.34
C PHE A 25 -2.74 23.39 16.63
N LYS A 26 -3.57 22.38 16.95
CA LYS A 26 -3.54 21.08 16.28
C LYS A 26 -4.02 21.21 14.81
N GLU A 27 -5.12 21.92 14.59
CA GLU A 27 -5.61 22.24 13.23
C GLU A 27 -4.57 23.04 12.42
N LEU A 28 -3.94 24.06 13.03
CA LEU A 28 -2.87 24.83 12.37
C LEU A 28 -1.61 23.99 12.10
N SER A 29 -1.28 23.04 12.98
CA SER A 29 -0.12 22.16 12.77
C SER A 29 -0.33 21.17 11.63
N GLU A 30 -1.57 20.69 11.44
CA GLU A 30 -1.95 19.81 10.32
C GLU A 30 -1.97 20.56 8.98
N GLU A 31 -2.26 21.87 8.97
CA GLU A 31 -2.09 22.73 7.79
C GLU A 31 -0.62 22.96 7.41
N ILE A 32 0.29 23.05 8.40
CA ILE A 32 1.71 23.35 8.18
C ILE A 32 2.52 22.07 7.86
N TYR A 33 2.13 20.94 8.43
CA TYR A 33 2.70 19.62 8.19
C TYR A 33 1.58 18.63 7.87
N PRO A 34 1.15 18.54 6.61
CA PRO A 34 0.12 17.57 6.24
C PRO A 34 0.59 16.17 6.61
N SER A 35 -0.33 15.37 7.15
CA SER A 35 -0.03 13.98 7.46
C SER A 35 0.41 13.25 6.17
N PRO A 36 1.37 12.32 6.25
CA PRO A 36 1.76 11.53 5.09
C PRO A 36 0.54 10.84 4.48
N PRO A 37 0.49 10.69 3.14
CA PRO A 37 -0.62 10.00 2.48
C PRO A 37 -0.76 8.59 3.03
N GLN A 38 -2.00 8.12 3.11
CA GLN A 38 -2.33 6.75 3.51
C GLN A 38 -3.26 6.13 2.47
N VAL A 39 -3.11 4.84 2.20
CA VAL A 39 -4.06 4.10 1.35
C VAL A 39 -5.37 3.95 2.11
N MET A 40 -6.44 4.56 1.59
CA MET A 40 -7.78 4.48 2.16
C MET A 40 -8.55 3.29 1.60
N GLN A 41 -8.42 3.06 0.30
CA GLN A 41 -9.06 1.96 -0.40
C GLN A 41 -8.15 1.42 -1.49
N ILE A 42 -8.19 0.10 -1.69
CA ILE A 42 -7.47 -0.56 -2.76
C ILE A 42 -8.28 -1.74 -3.29
N GLY A 43 -8.23 -1.97 -4.60
CA GLY A 43 -8.92 -3.09 -5.22
C GLY A 43 -8.28 -3.52 -6.53
N ILE A 44 -8.31 -4.83 -6.78
CA ILE A 44 -7.94 -5.42 -8.07
C ILE A 44 -9.16 -6.09 -8.67
N TYR A 45 -9.44 -5.75 -9.93
CA TYR A 45 -10.61 -6.17 -10.68
C TYR A 45 -10.20 -6.85 -11.98
N LEU A 46 -10.77 -8.01 -12.27
CA LEU A 46 -10.70 -8.68 -13.55
C LEU A 46 -12.00 -8.42 -14.31
N GLY A 47 -11.89 -8.01 -15.58
CA GLY A 47 -13.03 -7.65 -16.43
C GLY A 47 -13.12 -6.15 -16.74
N ASN A 48 -14.08 -5.76 -17.58
CA ASN A 48 -14.28 -4.36 -17.95
C ASN A 48 -15.29 -3.72 -17.01
N THR A 49 -14.82 -2.88 -16.10
CA THR A 49 -15.67 -2.19 -15.12
C THR A 49 -15.32 -0.71 -15.07
N ASN A 50 -16.34 0.13 -14.84
CA ASN A 50 -16.14 1.55 -14.59
C ASN A 50 -15.69 1.72 -13.14
N ILE A 51 -14.40 1.49 -12.90
CA ILE A 51 -13.76 1.70 -11.59
C ILE A 51 -13.24 3.13 -11.53
N THR A 52 -13.42 3.77 -10.37
CA THR A 52 -12.83 5.06 -10.05
C THR A 52 -11.76 4.87 -8.97
N GLY A 53 -10.77 5.75 -8.98
CA GLY A 53 -9.86 5.95 -7.85
C GLY A 53 -8.84 7.03 -8.17
N ASP A 54 -8.09 7.47 -7.16
CA ASP A 54 -7.01 8.46 -7.35
C ASP A 54 -5.92 7.94 -8.30
N ILE A 55 -5.65 6.64 -8.23
CA ILE A 55 -4.76 5.92 -9.13
C ILE A 55 -5.54 4.77 -9.79
N ILE A 56 -5.52 4.74 -11.12
CA ILE A 56 -6.09 3.64 -11.92
C ILE A 56 -5.00 3.08 -12.84
N LEU A 57 -4.66 1.80 -12.63
CA LEU A 57 -3.74 1.06 -13.48
C LEU A 57 -4.48 -0.09 -14.17
N ARG A 58 -4.56 -0.05 -15.50
CA ARG A 58 -5.11 -1.14 -16.31
C ARG A 58 -4.04 -1.74 -17.20
N ASP A 59 -3.63 -2.97 -16.91
CA ASP A 59 -2.57 -3.67 -17.66
C ASP A 59 -2.70 -5.20 -17.48
N SER A 60 -1.94 -5.96 -18.26
CA SER A 60 -1.79 -7.41 -18.13
C SER A 60 -0.87 -7.74 -16.96
N PHE A 61 -1.43 -7.80 -15.75
CA PHE A 61 -0.65 -8.09 -14.54
C PHE A 61 -1.26 -9.15 -13.62
N VAL A 62 -2.47 -9.67 -13.88
CA VAL A 62 -3.12 -10.62 -12.96
C VAL A 62 -2.92 -12.05 -13.45
N PRO A 63 -2.08 -12.87 -12.79
CA PRO A 63 -1.94 -14.28 -13.13
C PRO A 63 -3.28 -15.01 -12.92
N SER A 64 -3.56 -16.00 -13.76
CA SER A 64 -4.80 -16.78 -13.71
C SER A 64 -5.05 -17.41 -12.33
N CYS A 65 -3.97 -17.82 -11.66
CA CYS A 65 -3.98 -18.48 -10.35
C CYS A 65 -4.02 -17.52 -9.16
N ALA A 66 -3.86 -16.21 -9.38
CA ALA A 66 -3.96 -15.25 -8.29
C ALA A 66 -5.42 -15.13 -7.82
N VAL A 67 -5.66 -15.32 -6.53
CA VAL A 67 -7.00 -15.30 -5.92
C VAL A 67 -7.18 -14.14 -4.96
N ALA A 68 -6.08 -13.73 -4.33
CA ALA A 68 -6.05 -12.64 -3.36
C ALA A 68 -4.82 -11.78 -3.59
N PHE A 69 -4.77 -10.66 -2.89
CA PHE A 69 -3.60 -9.82 -2.81
C PHE A 69 -3.50 -9.15 -1.45
N THR A 70 -2.28 -8.79 -1.08
CA THR A 70 -1.99 -7.80 -0.04
C THR A 70 -1.15 -6.70 -0.66
N TYR A 71 -0.93 -5.62 0.08
CA TYR A 71 -0.04 -4.56 -0.35
C TYR A 71 0.86 -4.11 0.79
N SER A 72 1.87 -3.31 0.48
CA SER A 72 2.57 -2.45 1.42
C SER A 72 2.79 -1.09 0.79
N PHE A 73 2.62 -0.03 1.57
CA PHE A 73 2.85 1.34 1.13
C PHE A 73 3.88 2.02 2.01
N ASP A 74 4.91 2.56 1.39
CA ASP A 74 5.89 3.44 2.02
C ASP A 74 5.56 4.90 1.67
N SER A 75 5.09 5.65 2.66
CA SER A 75 4.69 7.04 2.47
C SER A 75 5.87 8.01 2.32
N GLU A 76 7.08 7.61 2.70
CA GLU A 76 8.30 8.43 2.58
C GLU A 76 8.89 8.32 1.17
N THR A 77 8.89 7.11 0.60
CA THR A 77 9.39 6.86 -0.76
C THR A 77 8.31 6.90 -1.84
N HIS A 78 7.04 6.94 -1.43
CA HIS A 78 5.87 6.81 -2.31
C HIS A 78 5.90 5.53 -3.16
N GLU A 79 6.27 4.42 -2.52
CA GLU A 79 6.31 3.11 -3.15
C GLU A 79 5.12 2.24 -2.68
N LEU A 80 4.35 1.74 -3.64
CA LEU A 80 3.25 0.81 -3.42
C LEU A 80 3.61 -0.55 -4.02
N ASP A 81 3.86 -1.51 -3.16
CA ASP A 81 4.06 -2.91 -3.54
C ASP A 81 2.73 -3.66 -3.45
N ILE A 82 2.34 -4.32 -4.55
CA ILE A 82 1.20 -5.23 -4.60
C ILE A 82 1.69 -6.67 -4.66
N TYR A 83 1.27 -7.50 -3.72
CA TYR A 83 1.64 -8.91 -3.64
C TYR A 83 0.44 -9.75 -4.05
N LEU A 84 0.46 -10.28 -5.28
CA LEU A 84 -0.57 -11.21 -5.77
C LEU A 84 -0.30 -12.60 -5.19
N LEU A 85 -1.34 -13.22 -4.66
CA LEU A 85 -1.27 -14.48 -3.94
C LEU A 85 -2.08 -15.54 -4.65
N ASP A 86 -1.44 -16.68 -4.92
CA ASP A 86 -2.13 -17.87 -5.36
C ASP A 86 -2.98 -18.50 -4.24
N HIS A 87 -3.73 -19.54 -4.58
CA HIS A 87 -4.56 -20.27 -3.62
C HIS A 87 -3.77 -20.85 -2.45
N HIS A 88 -2.52 -21.29 -2.68
CA HIS A 88 -1.71 -21.93 -1.66
C HIS A 88 -1.18 -20.93 -0.65
N LEU A 89 -0.59 -19.82 -1.11
CA LEU A 89 -0.17 -18.71 -0.25
C LEU A 89 -1.35 -18.13 0.53
N THR A 90 -2.51 -17.98 -0.12
CA THR A 90 -3.73 -17.52 0.56
C THR A 90 -4.15 -18.48 1.67
N ASN A 91 -4.08 -19.79 1.42
CA ASN A 91 -4.41 -20.81 2.41
C ASN A 91 -3.42 -20.80 3.59
N LEU A 92 -2.11 -20.61 3.36
CA LEU A 92 -1.11 -20.48 4.43
C LEU A 92 -1.35 -19.27 5.35
N LEU A 93 -2.01 -18.23 4.84
CA LEU A 93 -2.28 -16.99 5.58
C LEU A 93 -3.63 -17.02 6.31
N THR A 94 -4.63 -17.73 5.77
CA THR A 94 -6.02 -17.68 6.24
C THR A 94 -6.52 -18.99 6.85
N ASN A 95 -5.81 -20.10 6.61
CA ASN A 95 -6.31 -21.46 6.81
C ASN A 95 -7.62 -21.74 6.05
N THR A 96 -7.88 -20.98 4.97
CA THR A 96 -9.01 -21.20 4.07
C THR A 96 -8.51 -21.43 2.65
N SER A 97 -9.04 -22.47 2.00
CA SER A 97 -8.66 -22.85 0.65
C SER A 97 -9.78 -22.49 -0.32
N PRO A 98 -9.75 -21.30 -0.95
CA PRO A 98 -10.63 -21.04 -2.08
C PRO A 98 -10.22 -21.96 -3.23
N GLU A 99 -11.03 -22.98 -3.53
CA GLU A 99 -10.81 -23.83 -4.69
C GLU A 99 -11.01 -23.02 -5.97
N ILE A 100 -9.91 -22.81 -6.72
CA ILE A 100 -9.94 -22.20 -8.04
C ILE A 100 -9.24 -23.13 -9.03
N SER A 101 -9.94 -23.45 -10.12
CA SER A 101 -9.32 -24.05 -11.30
C SER A 101 -8.59 -22.94 -12.05
N CYS A 102 -7.25 -22.98 -12.07
CA CYS A 102 -6.43 -22.06 -12.83
C CYS A 102 -5.49 -22.80 -13.78
N LYS A 103 -5.00 -22.09 -14.80
CA LYS A 103 -4.04 -22.62 -15.78
C LYS A 103 -2.78 -21.78 -15.73
N GLU A 104 -1.68 -22.36 -15.25
CA GLU A 104 -0.41 -21.66 -15.07
C GLU A 104 0.07 -20.96 -16.35
N GLY A 105 0.83 -19.87 -16.18
CA GLY A 105 1.44 -19.12 -17.29
C GLY A 105 0.50 -18.16 -18.03
N LYS A 106 -0.79 -18.09 -17.68
CA LYS A 106 -1.71 -17.09 -18.24
C LYS A 106 -1.77 -15.84 -17.36
N ILE A 107 -1.53 -14.68 -17.96
CA ILE A 107 -1.72 -13.37 -17.34
C ILE A 107 -2.91 -12.70 -18.01
N ALA A 108 -3.85 -12.21 -17.21
CA ALA A 108 -5.04 -11.49 -17.64
C ALA A 108 -4.88 -9.98 -17.42
N VAL A 109 -5.67 -9.21 -18.17
CA VAL A 109 -5.80 -7.77 -17.96
C VAL A 109 -6.56 -7.53 -16.65
N GLY A 110 -5.89 -6.90 -15.70
CA GLY A 110 -6.46 -6.44 -14.45
C GLY A 110 -6.57 -4.92 -14.41
N THR A 111 -7.44 -4.43 -13.52
CA THR A 111 -7.51 -3.02 -13.13
C THR A 111 -7.21 -2.93 -11.65
N LEU A 112 -6.13 -2.23 -11.29
CA LEU A 112 -5.82 -1.80 -9.93
C LEU A 112 -6.38 -0.40 -9.74
N ALA A 113 -7.14 -0.19 -8.66
CA ALA A 113 -7.62 1.11 -8.23
C ALA A 113 -7.22 1.36 -6.78
N VAL A 114 -6.72 2.55 -6.51
CA VAL A 114 -6.21 2.97 -5.19
C VAL A 114 -6.70 4.37 -4.89
N ASP A 115 -7.19 4.57 -3.68
CA ASP A 115 -7.56 5.87 -3.12
C ASP A 115 -6.66 6.21 -1.93
N PHE A 116 -6.24 7.47 -1.83
CA PHE A 116 -5.37 7.97 -0.79
C PHE A 116 -6.08 9.01 0.08
N SER A 117 -5.61 9.16 1.33
CA SER A 117 -6.11 10.17 2.26
C SER A 117 -5.77 11.60 1.86
N SER A 118 -4.79 11.77 0.99
CA SER A 118 -4.31 13.05 0.48
C SER A 118 -3.68 12.85 -0.90
N GLU A 119 -3.51 13.93 -1.65
CA GLU A 119 -2.91 13.91 -2.99
C GLU A 119 -1.51 13.28 -2.99
N VAL A 120 -1.30 12.32 -3.89
CA VAL A 120 0.00 11.69 -4.14
C VAL A 120 0.52 12.15 -5.50
N ARG A 121 1.50 13.06 -5.48
CA ARG A 121 2.08 13.64 -6.71
C ARG A 121 2.94 12.65 -7.49
N TYR A 122 3.66 11.78 -6.80
CA TYR A 122 4.50 10.75 -7.41
C TYR A 122 4.19 9.43 -6.73
N LEU A 123 4.03 8.37 -7.51
CA LEU A 123 3.81 7.02 -6.98
C LEU A 123 4.52 6.01 -7.89
N THR A 124 5.29 5.12 -7.28
CA THR A 124 5.83 3.94 -7.94
C THR A 124 5.02 2.74 -7.49
N VAL A 125 4.39 2.03 -8.43
CA VAL A 125 3.64 0.80 -8.17
C VAL A 125 4.43 -0.38 -8.69
N THR A 126 4.78 -1.33 -7.82
CA THR A 126 5.37 -2.60 -8.25
C THR A 126 4.40 -3.74 -7.96
N ILE A 127 4.12 -4.55 -8.97
CA ILE A 127 3.24 -5.71 -8.82
C ILE A 127 4.08 -6.98 -8.83
N TRP A 128 3.92 -7.78 -7.79
CA TRP A 128 4.65 -9.01 -7.53
C TRP A 128 3.72 -10.22 -7.67
N ASN A 129 4.15 -11.23 -8.41
CA ASN A 129 3.49 -12.53 -8.49
C ASN A 129 4.09 -13.49 -7.47
N GLY A 130 3.30 -13.85 -6.44
CA GLY A 130 3.69 -14.80 -5.42
C GLY A 130 3.47 -16.24 -5.85
N LYS A 131 4.50 -17.07 -5.65
CA LYS A 131 4.43 -18.54 -5.69
C LYS A 131 4.91 -19.09 -4.36
N SER A 132 4.24 -20.11 -3.85
CA SER A 132 4.67 -20.77 -2.61
C SER A 132 5.82 -21.74 -2.82
N SER A 133 6.79 -21.75 -1.90
CA SER A 133 7.77 -22.82 -1.73
C SER A 133 7.95 -23.12 -0.24
N GLN A 134 7.35 -24.22 0.24
CA GLN A 134 7.39 -24.64 1.65
C GLN A 134 6.99 -23.52 2.63
N ASN A 135 7.97 -22.88 3.28
CA ASN A 135 7.80 -21.83 4.29
C ASN A 135 8.21 -20.42 3.81
N THR A 136 8.42 -20.28 2.50
CA THR A 136 8.82 -19.00 1.89
C THR A 136 7.94 -18.72 0.68
N ALA A 137 7.53 -17.48 0.53
CA ALA A 137 6.89 -16.99 -0.67
C ALA A 137 7.97 -16.43 -1.60
N TYR A 138 8.05 -16.96 -2.82
CA TYR A 138 8.84 -16.41 -3.89
C TYR A 138 7.99 -15.43 -4.69
N PHE A 139 8.40 -14.16 -4.71
CA PHE A 139 7.70 -13.11 -5.42
C PHE A 139 8.52 -12.66 -6.62
N GLU A 140 7.94 -12.76 -7.82
CA GLU A 140 8.54 -12.29 -9.06
C GLU A 140 7.87 -10.99 -9.50
N ALA A 141 8.64 -9.94 -9.78
CA ALA A 141 8.11 -8.68 -10.28
C ALA A 141 7.51 -8.87 -11.67
N ILE A 142 6.25 -8.48 -11.83
CA ILE A 142 5.52 -8.48 -13.10
C ILE A 142 5.79 -7.19 -13.87
N GLY A 143 5.90 -6.08 -13.15
CA GLY A 143 6.12 -4.76 -13.72
C GLY A 143 6.23 -3.68 -12.66
N ILE A 144 6.77 -2.54 -13.10
CA ILE A 144 6.87 -1.32 -12.32
C ILE A 144 6.17 -0.22 -13.12
N TRP A 145 5.28 0.54 -12.48
CA TRP A 145 4.53 1.62 -13.09
C TRP A 145 4.72 2.91 -12.29
N ASN A 146 5.12 3.97 -12.98
CA ASN A 146 5.33 5.28 -12.36
C ASN A 146 4.17 6.19 -12.70
N PHE A 147 3.61 6.81 -11.68
CA PHE A 147 2.53 7.77 -11.78
C PHE A 147 3.04 9.16 -11.38
N GLN A 148 2.51 10.17 -12.07
CA GLN A 148 2.64 11.56 -11.70
C GLN A 148 1.26 12.22 -11.76
N ASP A 149 0.86 12.86 -10.66
CA ASP A 149 -0.43 13.54 -10.49
C ASP A 149 -1.62 12.65 -10.94
N GLY A 150 -1.66 11.42 -10.44
CA GLY A 150 -2.70 10.43 -10.78
C GLY A 150 -2.55 9.73 -12.13
N LYS A 151 -1.61 10.17 -12.99
CA LYS A 151 -1.50 9.70 -14.38
C LYS A 151 -0.28 8.81 -14.59
N LEU A 152 -0.48 7.69 -15.26
CA LEU A 152 0.61 6.79 -15.67
C LEU A 152 1.58 7.52 -16.60
N GLN A 153 2.85 7.59 -16.20
CA GLN A 153 3.92 8.19 -16.99
C GLN A 153 4.74 7.14 -17.74
N ALA A 154 5.06 6.04 -17.06
CA ALA A 154 5.92 5.01 -17.63
C ALA A 154 5.61 3.64 -17.03
N LYS A 155 5.80 2.62 -17.86
CA LYS A 155 5.96 1.23 -17.44
C LYS A 155 7.43 0.86 -17.62
N ILE A 156 8.04 0.32 -16.58
CA ILE A 156 9.44 -0.08 -16.55
C ILE A 156 9.49 -1.59 -16.37
N GLU A 157 10.34 -2.25 -17.16
CA GLU A 157 10.61 -3.67 -16.96
C GLU A 157 11.43 -3.86 -15.68
N PRO A 158 11.07 -4.85 -14.83
CA PRO A 158 11.84 -5.14 -13.64
C PRO A 158 13.31 -5.46 -13.98
N PRO A 159 14.29 -4.90 -13.25
CA PRO A 159 15.69 -5.17 -13.51
C PRO A 159 16.01 -6.66 -13.31
N GLN A 160 16.74 -7.28 -14.23
CA GLN A 160 17.02 -8.73 -14.22
C GLN A 160 17.64 -9.25 -12.92
N GLN A 161 18.38 -8.41 -12.18
CA GLN A 161 19.06 -8.80 -10.95
C GLN A 161 18.22 -8.59 -9.68
N GLN A 162 17.07 -7.91 -9.79
CA GLN A 162 16.21 -7.53 -8.65
C GLN A 162 14.73 -7.79 -8.95
N ASN A 163 14.45 -8.66 -9.93
CA ASN A 163 13.09 -9.00 -10.33
C ASN A 163 12.44 -10.04 -9.41
N TYR A 164 13.08 -10.42 -8.30
CA TYR A 164 12.50 -11.33 -7.33
C TYR A 164 12.83 -10.95 -5.89
N LYS A 165 11.95 -11.36 -4.98
CA LYS A 165 12.19 -11.34 -3.54
C LYS A 165 11.67 -12.60 -2.86
N LEU A 166 12.35 -13.00 -1.79
CA LEU A 166 11.92 -14.05 -0.90
C LEU A 166 11.33 -13.40 0.35
N VAL A 167 10.08 -13.73 0.65
CA VAL A 167 9.38 -13.22 1.83
C VAL A 167 9.00 -14.42 2.67
N SER A 168 9.37 -14.42 3.95
CA SER A 168 8.95 -15.50 4.85
C SER A 168 7.43 -15.47 5.03
N ILE A 169 6.80 -16.62 5.30
CA ILE A 169 5.35 -16.64 5.55
C ILE A 169 4.97 -15.77 6.77
N ASP A 170 5.84 -15.67 7.78
CA ASP A 170 5.61 -14.82 8.95
C ASP A 170 5.68 -13.33 8.61
N GLU A 171 6.63 -12.92 7.79
CA GLU A 171 6.72 -11.55 7.28
C GLU A 171 5.51 -11.21 6.41
N LEU A 172 5.11 -12.12 5.50
CA LEU A 172 3.91 -11.93 4.69
C LEU A 172 2.65 -11.82 5.57
N ARG A 173 2.58 -12.58 6.68
CA ARG A 173 1.50 -12.46 7.67
C ARG A 173 1.52 -11.11 8.38
N ASN A 174 2.70 -10.57 8.70
CA ASN A 174 2.79 -9.23 9.29
C ASN A 174 2.31 -8.16 8.30
N ILE A 175 2.64 -8.31 7.00
CA ILE A 175 2.15 -7.43 5.94
C ILE A 175 0.62 -7.52 5.86
N THR A 176 0.03 -8.72 5.84
CA THR A 176 -1.44 -8.87 5.78
C THR A 176 -2.16 -8.38 7.02
N VAL A 177 -1.57 -8.51 8.22
CA VAL A 177 -2.13 -7.94 9.45
C VAL A 177 -2.11 -6.41 9.40
N LYS A 178 -1.04 -5.82 8.88
CA LYS A 178 -0.88 -4.36 8.80
C LYS A 178 -1.78 -3.74 7.72
N TYR A 179 -1.81 -4.33 6.53
CA TYR A 179 -2.43 -3.72 5.35
C TYR A 179 -3.71 -4.41 4.90
N GLY A 180 -4.03 -5.60 5.44
CA GLY A 180 -5.19 -6.39 5.06
C GLY A 180 -4.91 -7.41 3.95
N LEU A 181 -5.79 -8.40 3.84
CA LEU A 181 -5.79 -9.38 2.77
C LEU A 181 -7.09 -9.24 1.98
N TYR A 182 -6.98 -9.03 0.67
CA TYR A 182 -8.11 -8.69 -0.19
C TYR A 182 -8.30 -9.73 -1.28
N GLN A 183 -9.55 -10.05 -1.59
CA GLN A 183 -9.86 -10.90 -2.72
C GLN A 183 -9.77 -10.12 -4.04
N ILE A 184 -9.24 -10.76 -5.08
CA ILE A 184 -9.30 -10.22 -6.44
C ILE A 184 -10.73 -10.39 -6.95
N LYS A 185 -11.38 -9.28 -7.30
CA LYS A 185 -12.77 -9.29 -7.77
C LYS A 185 -12.80 -9.72 -9.23
N ARG A 186 -13.54 -10.79 -9.53
CA ARG A 186 -13.75 -11.33 -10.88
C ARG A 186 -15.16 -10.97 -11.30
N ILE A 187 -15.29 -10.10 -12.30
CA ILE A 187 -16.57 -9.53 -12.75
C ILE A 187 -16.81 -9.92 -14.21
#